data_AF-A0A942VAM4-F1
#
_entry.id   AF-A0A942VAM4-F1
#
_cell.length_a   1.000
_cell.length_b   1.000
_cell.length_c   1.000
_cell.angle_alpha   90.00
_cell.angle_beta   90.00
_cell.angle_gamma   90.00
#
_symmetry.space_group_name_H-M   'P 1'
#
loop_
_entity.id
_entity.type
_entity.pdbx_description
1 polymer ?
#
loop_
_entity_poly.entity_id
_entity_poly.type
_entity_poly.pdbx_seq_one_letter_code
_entity_poly.pdbx_strand_id
1 'polypeptide(L)'
;MTSSLKCHVNCRCKDEYKYTSSNCSGNYTTAGTSCEGKYNQCVCKSEFKYNSSNCSGEYEVSGTSCGGKYNSCTIRPECTITSKDCTYGCAGYNSCSRCTSCKSNPDCDVSSKSCTYGCASYNSCSKCTSCKSNPDCNVTDKSCTYGCASTNSCGKCTSCSGNPDCNVSDKYCDCGCSSTNSCGKCTSCKSCPPADPCSGVSCGSNAYCSGGSCYCNSGYEGNANSGCTKIETCTYTTTASSCSSQCKNVGSSSCTKDGTTYYNGCGSSKCSSGQTCSNGTCKDTCVSGGSSSCSGQTSSCSSSQVQTSSCKDCSGTTHYTCRAKTCAEQGKKDCNGSCINTSECCGGCSSGQKCENGSCITSCSLPVCKDKVTSKPANSYYTTSSCTDCSGSHTINSGWRCNIGYTQSGNTCVAASQCQPPLHDLTCNGRVYCCPSGVYDCKEATGGTGPGGIIMPSKCLTDATTPFG
;
A
#
# COMPACT_ATOMS: atom_id res chain seq x y z
N MET A 1 -65.53 3.59 101.10
CA MET A 1 -64.96 4.03 99.81
C MET A 1 -65.79 3.41 98.71
N THR A 2 -66.78 4.14 98.23
CA THR A 2 -67.66 3.79 97.11
C THR A 2 -66.84 3.78 95.82
N SER A 3 -66.66 2.61 95.19
CA SER A 3 -66.05 2.54 93.85
C SER A 3 -67.13 2.76 92.80
N SER A 4 -66.99 3.86 92.08
CA SER A 4 -67.95 4.43 91.14
C SER A 4 -67.94 3.69 89.81
N LEU A 5 -69.07 3.06 89.46
CA LEU A 5 -69.39 2.75 88.07
C LEU A 5 -69.45 4.07 87.28
N LYS A 6 -68.47 4.32 86.42
CA LYS A 6 -68.57 5.36 85.38
C LYS A 6 -69.34 4.77 84.20
N CYS A 7 -70.64 5.06 84.10
CA CYS A 7 -71.37 4.94 82.84
C CYS A 7 -70.88 6.03 81.89
N HIS A 8 -70.23 5.66 80.80
CA HIS A 8 -70.06 6.56 79.67
C HIS A 8 -71.43 6.73 79.00
N VAL A 9 -72.04 7.91 79.19
CA VAL A 9 -73.28 8.30 78.53
C VAL A 9 -72.92 8.67 77.09
N ASN A 10 -73.22 7.75 76.17
CA ASN A 10 -73.07 7.82 74.72
C ASN A 10 -71.61 7.78 74.20
N CYS A 11 -71.22 6.62 73.68
CA CYS A 11 -70.10 6.54 72.74
C CYS A 11 -70.54 7.20 71.43
N ARG A 12 -70.02 8.40 71.11
CA ARG A 12 -70.20 9.02 69.79
C ARG A 12 -68.95 8.85 68.94
N CYS A 13 -69.14 8.54 67.66
CA CYS A 13 -68.05 8.52 66.68
C CYS A 13 -67.39 9.88 66.53
N LYS A 14 -66.06 9.91 66.35
CA LYS A 14 -65.32 11.14 66.05
C LYS A 14 -65.72 11.70 64.67
N ASP A 15 -65.56 12.99 64.46
CA ASP A 15 -65.92 13.68 63.20
C ASP A 15 -65.14 13.18 61.97
N GLU A 16 -64.01 12.49 62.19
CA GLU A 16 -63.23 11.85 61.12
C GLU A 16 -64.01 10.73 60.40
N TYR A 17 -64.99 10.10 61.06
CA TYR A 17 -65.86 9.07 60.47
C TYR A 17 -67.02 9.73 59.70
N LYS A 18 -66.71 10.20 58.49
CA LYS A 18 -67.64 10.98 57.64
C LYS A 18 -68.14 10.25 56.39
N TYR A 19 -67.56 9.11 56.05
CA TYR A 19 -67.88 8.38 54.82
C TYR A 19 -68.87 7.25 55.08
N THR A 20 -69.96 7.20 54.33
CA THR A 20 -70.94 6.11 54.30
C THR A 20 -70.96 5.46 52.93
N SER A 21 -71.63 4.31 52.80
CA SER A 21 -71.86 3.68 51.50
C SER A 21 -72.61 4.57 50.50
N SER A 22 -73.32 5.60 50.98
CA SER A 22 -74.07 6.55 50.16
C SER A 22 -73.17 7.63 49.54
N ASN A 23 -72.25 8.22 50.32
CA ASN A 23 -71.39 9.32 49.87
C ASN A 23 -69.98 8.87 49.43
N CYS A 24 -69.61 7.62 49.69
CA CYS A 24 -68.42 6.95 49.16
C CYS A 24 -68.85 5.81 48.24
N SER A 25 -69.30 6.18 47.04
CA SER A 25 -69.94 5.30 46.06
C SER A 25 -69.28 5.42 44.67
N GLY A 26 -69.74 4.64 43.69
CA GLY A 26 -69.14 4.61 42.35
C GLY A 26 -67.82 3.83 42.31
N ASN A 27 -66.73 4.48 41.90
CA ASN A 27 -65.39 3.88 41.81
C ASN A 27 -64.66 3.81 43.17
N TYR A 28 -65.27 4.35 44.21
CA TYR A 28 -64.74 4.39 45.56
C TYR A 28 -65.45 3.38 46.46
N THR A 29 -64.77 2.99 47.54
CA THR A 29 -65.29 2.14 48.61
C THR A 29 -64.86 2.71 49.95
N THR A 30 -65.71 2.55 50.97
CA THR A 30 -65.38 2.90 52.34
C THR A 30 -64.23 2.02 52.85
N ALA A 31 -63.26 2.62 53.54
CA ALA A 31 -62.08 1.94 54.08
C ALA A 31 -61.63 2.54 55.42
N GLY A 32 -60.61 1.92 56.03
CA GLY A 32 -60.10 2.32 57.33
C GLY A 32 -60.95 1.75 58.47
N THR A 33 -61.00 2.45 59.61
CA THR A 33 -61.81 2.05 60.76
C THR A 33 -63.27 2.47 60.56
N SER A 34 -64.19 1.73 61.17
CA SER A 34 -65.63 2.02 61.12
C SER A 34 -66.21 2.34 62.49
N CYS A 35 -67.14 3.28 62.55
CA CYS A 35 -67.92 3.60 63.73
C CYS A 35 -69.36 3.95 63.30
N GLU A 36 -70.35 3.23 63.85
CA GLU A 36 -71.79 3.40 63.52
C GLU A 36 -72.09 3.43 62.00
N GLY A 37 -71.43 2.56 61.23
CA GLY A 37 -71.61 2.48 59.78
C GLY A 37 -70.97 3.63 58.98
N LYS A 38 -70.25 4.54 59.64
CA LYS A 38 -69.38 5.55 59.00
C LYS A 38 -67.92 5.12 59.06
N TYR A 39 -67.14 5.52 58.07
CA TYR A 39 -65.73 5.18 57.89
C TYR A 39 -64.89 6.45 57.80
N ASN A 40 -63.62 6.36 58.21
CA ASN A 40 -62.71 7.50 58.19
C ASN A 40 -61.95 7.66 56.86
N GLN A 41 -62.03 6.68 55.95
CA GLN A 41 -61.42 6.78 54.62
C GLN A 41 -62.42 6.39 53.52
N CYS A 42 -62.28 7.06 52.38
CA CYS A 42 -62.93 6.70 51.13
C CYS A 42 -61.83 6.56 50.08
N VAL A 43 -61.60 5.32 49.63
CA VAL A 43 -60.47 4.98 48.75
C VAL A 43 -60.99 4.36 47.47
N CYS A 44 -60.19 4.36 46.42
CA CYS A 44 -60.57 3.66 45.20
C CYS A 44 -60.75 2.17 45.47
N LYS A 45 -61.72 1.56 44.80
CA LYS A 45 -61.91 0.11 44.80
C LYS A 45 -60.61 -0.59 44.39
N SER A 46 -60.41 -1.80 44.89
CA SER A 46 -59.18 -2.59 44.68
C SER A 46 -58.86 -2.88 43.21
N GLU A 47 -59.85 -2.79 42.32
CA GLU A 47 -59.68 -2.87 40.87
C GLU A 47 -58.85 -1.72 40.27
N PHE A 48 -58.84 -0.53 40.89
CA PHE A 48 -58.03 0.62 40.47
C PHE A 48 -56.63 0.55 41.08
N LYS A 49 -55.78 -0.29 40.48
CA LYS A 49 -54.42 -0.58 41.00
C LYS A 49 -53.29 -0.04 40.13
N TYR A 50 -53.55 0.36 38.89
CA TYR A 50 -52.51 0.76 37.93
C TYR A 50 -52.26 2.27 37.94
N ASN A 51 -51.01 2.70 37.82
CA ASN A 51 -50.59 4.09 37.67
C ASN A 51 -49.28 4.14 36.86
N SER A 52 -48.74 5.33 36.61
CA SER A 52 -47.50 5.49 35.83
C SER A 52 -46.26 4.82 36.46
N SER A 53 -46.29 4.48 37.74
CA SER A 53 -45.18 3.81 38.41
C SER A 53 -45.18 2.29 38.19
N ASN A 54 -46.35 1.67 38.05
CA ASN A 54 -46.48 0.22 37.92
C ASN A 54 -47.10 -0.25 36.57
N CYS A 55 -47.47 0.69 35.71
CA CYS A 55 -47.88 0.47 34.34
C CYS A 55 -47.09 1.41 33.43
N SER A 56 -45.90 0.94 33.01
CA SER A 56 -44.90 1.72 32.29
C SER A 56 -44.11 0.84 31.33
N GLY A 57 -43.21 1.44 30.54
CA GLY A 57 -42.43 0.74 29.52
C GLY A 57 -43.26 0.50 28.25
N GLU A 58 -43.43 -0.78 27.88
CA GLU A 58 -44.27 -1.14 26.73
C GLU A 58 -45.78 -0.98 27.00
N TYR A 59 -46.17 -0.69 28.24
CA TYR A 59 -47.56 -0.61 28.67
C TYR A 59 -47.95 0.81 29.10
N GLU A 60 -49.23 1.14 28.92
CA GLU A 60 -49.84 2.40 29.33
C GLU A 60 -51.12 2.18 30.13
N VAL A 61 -51.38 3.10 31.07
CA VAL A 61 -52.60 3.08 31.87
C VAL A 61 -53.82 3.26 30.96
N SER A 62 -54.86 2.47 31.17
CA SER A 62 -56.05 2.45 30.33
C SER A 62 -57.29 2.14 31.15
N GLY A 63 -58.47 2.27 30.53
CA GLY A 63 -59.75 2.07 31.21
C GLY A 63 -60.18 3.28 32.04
N THR A 64 -60.97 3.04 33.08
CA THR A 64 -61.50 4.12 33.93
C THR A 64 -60.51 4.50 35.03
N SER A 65 -60.57 5.75 35.49
CA SER A 65 -59.68 6.28 36.52
C SER A 65 -60.38 6.58 37.83
N CYS A 66 -59.63 6.49 38.92
CA CYS A 66 -60.01 6.86 40.27
C CYS A 66 -58.77 7.32 41.03
N GLY A 67 -58.76 8.57 41.51
CA GLY A 67 -57.67 9.08 42.36
C GLY A 67 -56.25 8.92 41.78
N GLY A 68 -56.09 9.06 40.46
CA GLY A 68 -54.80 8.86 39.76
C GLY A 68 -54.41 7.40 39.50
N LYS A 69 -55.27 6.44 39.84
CA LYS A 69 -55.14 5.02 39.50
C LYS A 69 -56.16 4.59 38.45
N TYR A 70 -55.85 3.54 37.72
CA TYR A 70 -56.62 3.00 36.61
C TYR A 70 -56.91 1.52 36.84
N ASN A 71 -58.00 1.03 36.26
CA ASN A 71 -58.40 -0.37 36.36
C ASN A 71 -57.79 -1.27 35.26
N SER A 72 -57.11 -0.70 34.27
CA SER A 72 -56.44 -1.45 33.20
C SER A 72 -55.04 -0.90 32.89
N CYS A 73 -54.20 -1.78 32.38
CA CYS A 73 -52.85 -1.50 31.88
C CYS A 73 -52.69 -2.29 30.58
N THR A 74 -52.60 -1.60 29.45
CA THR A 74 -52.59 -2.24 28.12
C THR A 74 -51.29 -1.96 27.41
N ILE A 75 -50.88 -2.87 26.54
CA ILE A 75 -49.69 -2.69 25.72
C ILE A 75 -49.91 -1.52 24.76
N ARG A 76 -48.94 -0.63 24.65
CA ARG A 76 -48.99 0.51 23.73
C ARG A 76 -49.12 -0.03 22.31
N PRO A 77 -50.00 0.51 21.45
CA PRO A 77 -50.26 -0.04 20.13
C PRO A 77 -49.00 -0.26 19.28
N GLU A 78 -48.04 0.65 19.33
CA GLU A 78 -46.77 0.55 18.61
C GLU A 78 -45.86 -0.60 19.10
N CYS A 79 -46.04 -1.11 20.32
CA CYS A 79 -45.29 -2.25 20.84
C CYS A 79 -45.89 -3.60 20.42
N THR A 80 -47.12 -3.62 19.87
CA THR A 80 -47.78 -4.86 19.42
C THR A 80 -47.21 -5.42 18.11
N ILE A 81 -46.41 -4.62 17.41
CA ILE A 81 -45.82 -5.03 16.13
C ILE A 81 -44.66 -6.02 16.35
N THR A 82 -44.55 -6.99 15.45
CA THR A 82 -43.36 -7.84 15.36
C THR A 82 -42.23 -7.08 14.67
N SER A 83 -41.00 -7.17 15.21
CA SER A 83 -39.81 -6.61 14.57
C SER A 83 -39.62 -7.19 13.17
N LYS A 84 -39.26 -6.35 12.20
CA LYS A 84 -38.82 -6.83 10.89
C LYS A 84 -37.51 -7.61 11.01
N ASP A 85 -37.44 -8.76 10.36
CA ASP A 85 -36.21 -9.53 10.20
C ASP A 85 -35.37 -8.98 9.05
N CYS A 86 -34.27 -8.33 9.39
CA CYS A 86 -33.41 -7.63 8.45
C CYS A 86 -32.05 -8.32 8.32
N THR A 87 -31.73 -8.85 7.14
CA THR A 87 -30.45 -9.51 6.84
C THR A 87 -29.23 -8.61 7.11
N TYR A 88 -29.33 -7.32 6.81
CA TYR A 88 -28.23 -6.34 6.98
C TYR A 88 -28.39 -5.47 8.24
N GLY A 89 -29.23 -5.91 9.17
CA GLY A 89 -29.54 -5.18 10.40
C GLY A 89 -30.61 -4.11 10.23
N CYS A 90 -31.02 -3.54 11.36
CA CYS A 90 -32.11 -2.59 11.44
C CYS A 90 -31.63 -1.15 11.19
N ALA A 91 -32.40 -0.39 10.41
CA ALA A 91 -32.16 1.02 10.15
C ALA A 91 -32.91 1.95 11.12
N GLY A 92 -34.05 1.50 11.68
CA GLY A 92 -34.87 2.30 12.57
C GLY A 92 -35.63 1.45 13.59
N TYR A 93 -35.64 1.93 14.84
CA TYR A 93 -36.36 1.31 15.95
C TYR A 93 -37.47 2.23 16.45
N ASN A 94 -38.59 1.65 16.87
CA ASN A 94 -39.61 2.41 17.61
C ASN A 94 -39.26 2.50 19.10
N SER A 95 -40.11 3.17 19.90
CA SER A 95 -39.85 3.36 21.33
C SER A 95 -39.87 2.06 22.16
N CYS A 96 -40.42 0.98 21.61
CA CYS A 96 -40.44 -0.37 22.20
C CYS A 96 -39.33 -1.26 21.62
N SER A 97 -38.29 -0.67 21.02
CA SER A 97 -37.15 -1.36 20.43
C SER A 97 -37.51 -2.36 19.32
N ARG A 98 -38.66 -2.19 18.65
CA ARG A 98 -39.05 -3.02 17.51
C ARG A 98 -38.47 -2.46 16.22
N CYS A 99 -37.90 -3.33 15.40
CA CYS A 99 -37.30 -2.91 14.13
C CYS A 99 -38.38 -2.56 13.11
N THR A 100 -38.43 -1.30 12.66
CA THR A 100 -39.46 -0.80 11.73
C THR A 100 -38.96 -0.69 10.29
N SER A 101 -37.65 -0.66 10.07
CA SER A 101 -37.01 -0.59 8.74
C SER A 101 -35.66 -1.31 8.70
N CYS A 102 -35.32 -1.87 7.54
CA CYS A 102 -34.06 -2.59 7.32
C CYS A 102 -33.02 -1.71 6.66
N LYS A 103 -31.74 -1.91 7.00
CA LYS A 103 -30.63 -1.35 6.23
C LYS A 103 -30.59 -2.00 4.84
N SER A 104 -30.24 -1.20 3.84
CA SER A 104 -29.93 -1.70 2.49
C SER A 104 -28.64 -2.54 2.52
N ASN A 105 -28.47 -3.39 1.51
CA ASN A 105 -27.22 -4.13 1.34
C ASN A 105 -26.05 -3.13 1.20
N PRO A 106 -25.07 -3.13 2.13
CA PRO A 106 -23.94 -2.20 2.07
C PRO A 106 -23.10 -2.38 0.80
N ASP A 107 -23.08 -3.56 0.19
CA ASP A 107 -22.39 -3.79 -1.08
C ASP A 107 -23.03 -3.04 -2.26
N CYS A 108 -24.28 -2.62 -2.13
CA CYS A 108 -25.00 -1.90 -3.18
C CYS A 108 -24.78 -0.38 -3.12
N ASP A 109 -24.32 0.14 -1.98
CA ASP A 109 -24.08 1.58 -1.76
C ASP A 109 -22.68 2.01 -2.22
N VAL A 110 -22.26 1.46 -3.36
CA VAL A 110 -20.99 1.79 -4.00
C VAL A 110 -21.21 2.02 -5.49
N SER A 111 -20.48 2.99 -6.03
CA SER A 111 -20.47 3.24 -7.46
C SER A 111 -19.72 2.12 -8.18
N SER A 112 -20.25 1.64 -9.31
CA SER A 112 -19.55 0.67 -10.14
C SER A 112 -18.29 1.30 -10.70
N LYS A 113 -17.14 0.61 -10.61
CA LYS A 113 -15.94 1.06 -11.32
C LYS A 113 -16.19 1.08 -12.82
N SER A 114 -15.77 2.16 -13.47
CA SER A 114 -15.77 2.26 -14.93
C SER A 114 -14.46 1.72 -15.47
N CYS A 115 -14.54 0.70 -16.32
CA CYS A 115 -13.39 -0.03 -16.82
C CYS A 115 -13.37 0.00 -18.34
N THR A 116 -12.31 0.55 -18.93
CA THR A 116 -12.13 0.64 -20.39
C THR A 116 -12.16 -0.72 -21.08
N TYR A 117 -11.57 -1.75 -20.47
CA TYR A 117 -11.48 -3.11 -21.03
C TYR A 117 -12.51 -4.10 -20.42
N GLY A 118 -13.56 -3.55 -19.80
CA GLY A 118 -14.59 -4.32 -19.13
C GLY A 118 -14.22 -4.76 -17.71
N CYS A 119 -15.19 -5.35 -17.03
CA CYS A 119 -15.09 -5.72 -15.62
C CYS A 119 -14.54 -7.13 -15.43
N ALA A 120 -13.64 -7.32 -14.46
CA ALA A 120 -13.09 -8.61 -14.10
C ALA A 120 -13.88 -9.30 -12.97
N SER A 121 -14.43 -8.54 -12.01
CA SER A 121 -15.20 -9.08 -10.90
C SER A 121 -16.38 -8.19 -10.51
N TYR A 122 -17.49 -8.82 -10.15
CA TYR A 122 -18.71 -8.16 -9.70
C TYR A 122 -18.99 -8.50 -8.24
N ASN A 123 -19.56 -7.55 -7.49
CA ASN A 123 -20.08 -7.84 -6.15
C ASN A 123 -21.50 -8.43 -6.20
N SER A 124 -22.07 -8.70 -5.02
CA SER A 124 -23.43 -9.24 -4.84
C SER A 124 -24.53 -8.40 -5.50
N CYS A 125 -24.26 -7.12 -5.78
CA CYS A 125 -25.18 -6.18 -6.45
C CYS A 125 -24.83 -5.93 -7.92
N SER A 126 -24.01 -6.79 -8.54
CA SER A 126 -23.55 -6.67 -9.93
C SER A 126 -22.78 -5.37 -10.22
N LYS A 127 -22.20 -4.73 -9.20
CA LYS A 127 -21.31 -3.56 -9.37
C LYS A 127 -19.90 -4.05 -9.65
N CYS A 128 -19.22 -3.39 -10.59
CA CYS A 128 -17.86 -3.74 -10.95
C CYS A 128 -16.87 -3.34 -9.83
N THR A 129 -16.14 -4.33 -9.30
CA THR A 129 -15.18 -4.14 -8.19
C THR A 129 -13.73 -4.11 -8.66
N SER A 130 -13.42 -4.72 -9.81
CA SER A 130 -12.11 -4.70 -10.44
C SER A 130 -12.20 -4.70 -11.97
N CYS A 131 -11.24 -4.07 -12.63
CA CYS A 131 -11.19 -3.97 -14.09
C CYS A 131 -10.31 -5.08 -14.68
N LYS A 132 -10.65 -5.55 -15.89
CA LYS A 132 -9.73 -6.36 -16.68
C LYS A 132 -8.51 -5.51 -17.05
N SER A 133 -7.34 -6.12 -16.99
CA SER A 133 -6.11 -5.54 -17.52
C SER A 133 -6.19 -5.42 -19.04
N ASN A 134 -5.45 -4.48 -19.61
CA ASN A 134 -5.39 -4.31 -21.06
C ASN A 134 -4.89 -5.62 -21.71
N PRO A 135 -5.68 -6.26 -22.60
CA PRO A 135 -5.30 -7.51 -23.23
C PRO A 135 -4.00 -7.40 -24.05
N ASP A 136 -3.70 -6.23 -24.61
CA ASP A 136 -2.45 -5.98 -25.33
C ASP A 136 -1.21 -6.12 -24.43
N CYS A 137 -1.37 -5.92 -23.12
CA CYS A 137 -0.27 -6.05 -22.16
C CYS A 137 0.02 -7.50 -21.77
N ASN A 138 -0.90 -8.44 -22.05
CA ASN A 138 -0.75 -9.86 -21.70
C ASN A 138 -0.03 -10.67 -22.78
N VAL A 139 0.98 -10.06 -23.39
CA VAL A 139 1.87 -10.70 -24.37
C VAL A 139 3.29 -10.74 -23.81
N THR A 140 4.08 -11.74 -24.19
CA THR A 140 5.49 -11.82 -23.79
C THR A 140 6.30 -10.76 -24.55
N ASP A 141 7.15 -10.03 -23.83
CA ASP A 141 8.01 -9.02 -24.45
C ASP A 141 9.06 -9.70 -25.33
N LYS A 142 9.18 -9.27 -26.59
CA LYS A 142 10.13 -9.86 -27.53
C LYS A 142 11.52 -9.35 -27.20
N SER A 143 12.40 -10.25 -26.74
CA SER A 143 13.79 -9.91 -26.48
C SER A 143 14.56 -9.76 -27.79
N CYS A 144 15.09 -8.57 -28.05
CA CYS A 144 15.77 -8.21 -29.29
C CYS A 144 17.20 -7.77 -29.01
N THR A 145 18.17 -8.43 -29.64
CA THR A 145 19.61 -8.15 -29.46
C THR A 145 20.02 -6.73 -29.84
N TYR A 146 19.40 -6.15 -30.89
CA TYR A 146 19.72 -4.81 -31.40
C TYR A 146 18.64 -3.77 -31.04
N GLY A 147 17.85 -4.05 -30.01
CA GLY A 147 16.77 -3.19 -29.57
C GLY A 147 15.45 -3.40 -30.33
N CYS A 148 14.44 -2.67 -29.87
CA CYS A 148 13.07 -2.81 -30.34
C CYS A 148 12.74 -1.84 -31.47
N ALA A 149 12.13 -2.33 -32.55
CA ALA A 149 11.70 -1.51 -33.68
C ALA A 149 10.27 -0.97 -33.51
N SER A 150 9.38 -1.72 -32.84
CA SER A 150 8.01 -1.28 -32.56
C SER A 150 7.50 -1.82 -31.24
N THR A 151 6.82 -0.97 -30.48
CA THR A 151 6.15 -1.34 -29.23
C THR A 151 4.64 -1.30 -29.37
N ASN A 152 3.94 -2.11 -28.57
CA ASN A 152 2.49 -2.01 -28.43
C ASN A 152 2.09 -0.90 -27.45
N SER A 153 0.77 -0.73 -27.25
CA SER A 153 0.16 0.25 -26.35
C SER A 153 0.63 0.14 -24.88
N CYS A 154 1.29 -0.95 -24.50
CA CYS A 154 1.83 -1.22 -23.18
C CYS A 154 3.36 -1.13 -23.09
N GLY A 155 4.02 -0.68 -24.17
CA GLY A 155 5.48 -0.56 -24.21
C GLY A 155 6.22 -1.88 -24.44
N LYS A 156 5.52 -2.99 -24.71
CA LYS A 156 6.17 -4.28 -25.02
C LYS A 156 6.59 -4.35 -26.48
N CYS A 157 7.77 -4.91 -26.72
CA CYS A 157 8.36 -5.04 -28.03
C CYS A 157 7.65 -6.08 -28.88
N THR A 158 7.14 -5.67 -30.05
CA THR A 158 6.45 -6.54 -31.01
C THR A 158 7.33 -6.91 -32.21
N SER A 159 8.34 -6.09 -32.52
CA SER A 159 9.31 -6.37 -33.58
C SER A 159 10.72 -5.89 -33.23
N CYS A 160 11.73 -6.61 -33.70
CA CYS A 160 13.13 -6.31 -33.41
C CYS A 160 13.75 -5.45 -34.51
N SER A 161 14.61 -4.51 -34.12
CA SER A 161 15.48 -3.82 -35.07
C SER A 161 16.49 -4.80 -35.68
N GLY A 162 16.77 -4.62 -36.96
CA GLY A 162 17.88 -5.31 -37.61
C GLY A 162 19.24 -4.86 -37.07
N ASN A 163 20.28 -5.65 -37.29
CA ASN A 163 21.64 -5.26 -36.91
C ASN A 163 22.02 -3.96 -37.65
N PRO A 164 22.27 -2.83 -36.93
CA PRO A 164 22.60 -1.56 -37.56
C PRO A 164 23.90 -1.63 -38.38
N ASP A 165 24.83 -2.52 -38.03
CA ASP A 165 26.07 -2.73 -38.78
C ASP A 165 25.81 -3.22 -40.21
N CYS A 166 24.68 -3.90 -40.46
CA CYS A 166 24.35 -4.41 -41.78
C CYS A 166 23.80 -3.31 -42.72
N ASN A 167 23.38 -2.17 -42.19
CA ASN A 167 22.73 -1.09 -42.93
C ASN A 167 23.73 -0.07 -43.52
N VAL A 168 24.85 -0.58 -44.04
CA VAL A 168 25.87 0.21 -44.73
C VAL A 168 26.16 -0.43 -46.08
N SER A 169 26.59 0.33 -47.08
CA SER A 169 27.02 -0.23 -48.37
C SER A 169 28.42 -0.81 -48.25
N ASP A 170 28.71 -1.86 -49.03
CA ASP A 170 30.05 -2.47 -49.06
C ASP A 170 31.07 -1.50 -49.68
N LYS A 171 32.21 -1.28 -49.03
CA LYS A 171 33.24 -0.38 -49.51
C LYS A 171 34.06 -1.08 -50.60
N TYR A 172 34.00 -0.55 -51.81
CA TYR A 172 34.83 -1.02 -52.91
C TYR A 172 36.30 -0.66 -52.67
N CYS A 173 37.20 -1.64 -52.83
CA CYS A 173 38.63 -1.51 -52.58
C CYS A 173 39.43 -2.15 -53.72
N ASP A 174 40.24 -1.36 -54.43
CA ASP A 174 41.03 -1.81 -55.58
C ASP A 174 42.01 -2.95 -55.25
N CYS A 175 42.62 -2.92 -54.06
CA CYS A 175 43.57 -3.95 -53.57
C CYS A 175 42.94 -4.91 -52.54
N GLY A 176 41.61 -5.01 -52.52
CA GLY A 176 40.86 -5.89 -51.62
C GLY A 176 40.64 -5.34 -50.21
N CYS A 177 39.80 -6.06 -49.46
CA CYS A 177 39.34 -5.64 -48.14
C CYS A 177 40.34 -6.02 -47.03
N SER A 178 40.58 -5.12 -46.08
CA SER A 178 41.41 -5.37 -44.89
C SER A 178 40.59 -5.74 -43.66
N SER A 179 39.36 -5.25 -43.55
CA SER A 179 38.45 -5.59 -42.45
C SER A 179 36.99 -5.54 -42.87
N THR A 180 36.23 -6.52 -42.38
CA THR A 180 34.78 -6.60 -42.57
C THR A 180 34.05 -6.37 -41.27
N ASN A 181 32.84 -5.81 -41.35
CA ASN A 181 31.95 -5.74 -40.19
C ASN A 181 31.31 -7.11 -39.86
N SER A 182 30.47 -7.13 -38.83
CA SER A 182 29.73 -8.30 -38.35
C SER A 182 28.79 -8.92 -39.40
N CYS A 183 28.49 -8.22 -40.49
CA CYS A 183 27.64 -8.67 -41.60
C CYS A 183 28.45 -8.98 -42.88
N GLY A 184 29.78 -9.02 -42.80
CA GLY A 184 30.66 -9.35 -43.91
C GLY A 184 30.92 -8.22 -44.90
N LYS A 185 30.46 -6.99 -44.64
CA LYS A 185 30.70 -5.84 -45.53
C LYS A 185 32.05 -5.19 -45.26
N CYS A 186 32.76 -4.81 -46.31
CA CYS A 186 34.08 -4.20 -46.18
C CYS A 186 34.00 -2.81 -45.56
N THR A 187 34.72 -2.58 -44.46
CA THR A 187 34.79 -1.27 -43.78
C THR A 187 36.11 -0.56 -44.03
N SER A 188 37.18 -1.30 -44.32
CA SER A 188 38.50 -0.75 -44.61
C SER A 188 39.17 -1.48 -45.77
N CYS A 189 39.88 -0.72 -46.59
CA CYS A 189 40.67 -1.26 -47.69
C CYS A 189 42.07 -1.62 -47.21
N LYS A 190 42.70 -2.61 -47.86
CA LYS A 190 44.14 -2.79 -47.75
C LYS A 190 44.84 -1.60 -48.39
N SER A 191 45.90 -1.12 -47.77
CA SER A 191 46.82 -0.20 -48.42
C SER A 191 47.56 -0.98 -49.49
N CYS A 192 47.44 -0.56 -50.75
CA CYS A 192 48.30 -1.09 -51.80
C CYS A 192 49.76 -0.80 -51.43
N PRO A 193 50.71 -1.70 -51.73
CA PRO A 193 52.12 -1.43 -51.52
C PRO A 193 52.47 -0.10 -52.21
N PRO A 194 53.12 0.85 -51.52
CA PRO A 194 53.55 2.08 -52.17
C PRO A 194 54.50 1.70 -53.30
N ALA A 195 54.25 2.24 -54.49
CA ALA A 195 55.21 2.13 -55.58
C ALA A 195 56.59 2.60 -55.06
N ASP A 196 57.64 1.84 -55.37
CA ASP A 196 59.01 2.22 -55.00
C ASP A 196 59.25 3.66 -55.50
N PRO A 197 59.45 4.66 -54.61
CA PRO A 197 59.56 6.04 -55.01
C PRO A 197 60.83 6.32 -55.82
N CYS A 198 61.80 5.39 -55.86
CA CYS A 198 62.97 5.43 -56.72
C CYS A 198 62.78 4.67 -58.06
N SER A 199 61.64 4.03 -58.28
CA SER A 199 61.31 3.38 -59.54
C SER A 199 61.20 4.43 -60.67
N GLY A 200 62.19 4.46 -61.56
CA GLY A 200 62.28 5.42 -62.67
C GLY A 200 63.09 6.68 -62.37
N VAL A 201 63.66 6.83 -61.17
CA VAL A 201 64.55 7.96 -60.83
C VAL A 201 65.98 7.60 -61.19
N SER A 202 66.61 8.40 -62.06
CA SER A 202 68.01 8.26 -62.44
C SER A 202 68.85 9.39 -61.84
N CYS A 203 69.74 9.06 -60.90
CA CYS A 203 70.63 10.01 -60.26
C CYS A 203 71.94 10.17 -61.03
N GLY A 204 72.58 11.34 -60.89
CA GLY A 204 73.85 11.65 -61.52
C GLY A 204 75.03 10.84 -60.96
N SER A 205 76.20 10.96 -61.58
CA SER A 205 77.42 10.26 -61.12
C SER A 205 77.77 10.61 -59.67
N ASN A 206 78.17 9.62 -58.88
CA ASN A 206 78.46 9.75 -57.44
C ASN A 206 77.25 10.19 -56.58
N ALA A 207 76.04 9.86 -56.99
CA ALA A 207 74.81 10.06 -56.22
C ALA A 207 73.98 8.76 -56.10
N TYR A 208 73.06 8.71 -55.14
CA TYR A 208 72.12 7.61 -54.90
C TYR A 208 70.69 8.14 -54.71
N CYS A 209 69.69 7.34 -55.05
CA CYS A 209 68.29 7.67 -54.80
C CYS A 209 67.85 7.20 -53.41
N SER A 210 67.14 8.05 -52.68
CA SER A 210 66.46 7.69 -51.42
C SER A 210 65.16 8.48 -51.32
N GLY A 211 64.04 7.80 -51.02
CA GLY A 211 62.74 8.47 -50.90
C GLY A 211 62.29 9.24 -52.16
N GLY A 212 62.73 8.82 -53.35
CA GLY A 212 62.42 9.45 -54.63
C GLY A 212 63.20 10.72 -54.97
N SER A 213 64.25 11.04 -54.20
CA SER A 213 65.17 12.15 -54.47
C SER A 213 66.62 11.67 -54.53
N CYS A 214 67.45 12.34 -55.33
CA CYS A 214 68.87 12.03 -55.45
C CYS A 214 69.71 12.76 -54.41
N TYR A 215 70.70 12.06 -53.85
CA TYR A 215 71.64 12.56 -52.85
C TYR A 215 73.08 12.21 -53.24
N CYS A 216 74.03 13.11 -53.04
CA CYS A 216 75.44 12.82 -53.29
C CYS A 216 75.98 11.80 -52.29
N ASN A 217 76.87 10.92 -52.75
CA ASN A 217 77.62 10.02 -51.88
C ASN A 217 78.50 10.83 -50.92
N SER A 218 78.79 10.26 -49.74
CA SER A 218 79.66 10.90 -48.74
C SER A 218 81.02 11.29 -49.34
N GLY A 219 81.45 12.53 -49.09
CA GLY A 219 82.68 13.09 -49.65
C GLY A 219 82.53 13.70 -51.05
N TYR A 220 81.29 13.81 -51.56
CA TYR A 220 80.96 14.50 -52.81
C TYR A 220 79.91 15.59 -52.57
N GLU A 221 80.00 16.69 -53.31
CA GLU A 221 79.05 17.81 -53.32
C GLU A 221 78.62 18.18 -54.74
N GLY A 222 77.54 18.95 -54.88
CA GLY A 222 77.01 19.37 -56.18
C GLY A 222 75.54 18.98 -56.36
N ASN A 223 75.07 18.94 -57.60
CA ASN A 223 73.69 18.58 -57.93
C ASN A 223 73.58 17.07 -58.16
N ALA A 224 72.95 16.38 -57.21
CA ALA A 224 72.79 14.93 -57.24
C ALA A 224 71.99 14.37 -58.43
N ASN A 225 71.23 15.20 -59.15
CA ASN A 225 70.52 14.77 -60.37
C ASN A 225 71.43 14.75 -61.61
N SER A 226 72.47 15.60 -61.65
CA SER A 226 73.37 15.72 -62.80
C SER A 226 74.77 15.14 -62.54
N GLY A 227 75.19 15.05 -61.28
CA GLY A 227 76.47 14.48 -60.85
C GLY A 227 77.12 15.28 -59.73
N CYS A 228 77.83 14.58 -58.86
CA CYS A 228 78.52 15.14 -57.71
C CYS A 228 80.05 15.08 -57.88
N THR A 229 80.73 16.12 -57.40
CA THR A 229 82.19 16.30 -57.45
C THR A 229 82.81 16.07 -56.07
N LYS A 230 84.03 15.53 -56.03
CA LYS A 230 84.72 15.19 -54.78
C LYS A 230 85.07 16.46 -53.99
N ILE A 231 84.82 16.44 -52.68
CA ILE A 231 85.17 17.53 -51.76
C ILE A 231 86.66 17.38 -51.40
N GLU A 232 87.52 18.28 -51.90
CA GLU A 232 88.96 18.22 -51.65
C GLU A 232 89.36 18.75 -50.26
N THR A 233 88.59 19.68 -49.69
CA THR A 233 88.80 20.20 -48.33
C THR A 233 87.47 20.37 -47.60
N CYS A 234 87.34 19.71 -46.45
CA CYS A 234 86.11 19.77 -45.63
C CYS A 234 86.14 21.03 -44.76
N THR A 235 85.37 22.05 -45.13
CA THR A 235 85.20 23.32 -44.40
C THR A 235 83.97 23.35 -43.50
N TYR A 236 83.16 22.29 -43.53
CA TYR A 236 81.89 22.20 -42.83
C TYR A 236 82.11 22.04 -41.31
N THR A 237 81.23 22.66 -40.53
CA THR A 237 81.30 22.64 -39.05
C THR A 237 80.06 22.06 -38.39
N THR A 238 78.98 21.85 -39.14
CA THR A 238 77.70 21.37 -38.59
C THR A 238 77.73 19.86 -38.36
N THR A 239 77.42 19.41 -37.14
CA THR A 239 77.34 17.98 -36.81
C THR A 239 75.89 17.49 -36.78
N ALA A 240 75.70 16.17 -36.83
CA ALA A 240 74.37 15.57 -36.67
C ALA A 240 73.71 15.93 -35.32
N SER A 241 74.50 16.13 -34.26
CA SER A 241 74.00 16.54 -32.95
C SER A 241 73.51 17.98 -32.96
N SER A 242 74.19 18.90 -33.65
CA SER A 242 73.75 20.30 -33.83
C SER A 242 72.43 20.43 -34.61
N CYS A 243 72.19 19.53 -35.58
CA CYS A 243 70.92 19.50 -36.30
C CYS A 243 69.82 18.83 -35.48
N SER A 244 70.17 17.78 -34.74
CA SER A 244 69.22 17.08 -33.88
C SER A 244 68.73 17.96 -32.74
N SER A 245 69.58 18.79 -32.13
CA SER A 245 69.17 19.75 -31.06
C SER A 245 68.22 20.85 -31.56
N GLN A 246 68.24 21.13 -32.86
CA GLN A 246 67.31 22.04 -33.54
C GLN A 246 66.10 21.30 -34.16
N CYS A 247 65.95 20.00 -33.91
CA CYS A 247 64.91 19.16 -34.49
C CYS A 247 64.90 19.25 -36.03
N LYS A 248 66.07 19.28 -36.66
CA LYS A 248 66.21 19.31 -38.11
C LYS A 248 66.93 18.06 -38.61
N ASN A 249 66.63 17.66 -39.84
CA ASN A 249 67.37 16.63 -40.55
C ASN A 249 68.81 17.12 -40.84
N VAL A 250 69.72 16.20 -41.11
CA VAL A 250 71.06 16.58 -41.61
C VAL A 250 70.95 17.04 -43.07
N GLY A 251 71.82 17.96 -43.49
CA GLY A 251 71.84 18.46 -44.87
C GLY A 251 72.23 17.38 -45.88
N SER A 252 71.92 17.62 -47.16
CA SER A 252 72.14 16.69 -48.28
C SER A 252 73.61 16.47 -48.65
N SER A 253 74.50 17.38 -48.26
CA SER A 253 75.94 17.30 -48.52
C SER A 253 76.71 17.12 -47.22
N SER A 254 77.64 16.17 -47.20
CA SER A 254 78.48 15.88 -46.05
C SER A 254 79.92 15.57 -46.43
N CYS A 255 80.85 15.91 -45.54
CA CYS A 255 82.26 15.56 -45.64
C CYS A 255 82.76 15.03 -44.30
N THR A 256 83.74 14.13 -44.35
CA THR A 256 84.34 13.55 -43.15
C THR A 256 85.74 14.14 -42.96
N LYS A 257 86.01 14.68 -41.77
CA LYS A 257 87.32 15.18 -41.36
C LYS A 257 87.65 14.60 -39.99
N ASP A 258 88.84 14.01 -39.86
CA ASP A 258 89.33 13.41 -38.60
C ASP A 258 88.35 12.40 -37.98
N GLY A 259 87.71 11.57 -38.82
CA GLY A 259 86.73 10.56 -38.41
C GLY A 259 85.33 11.10 -38.05
N THR A 260 85.14 12.42 -38.04
CA THR A 260 83.85 13.07 -37.76
C THR A 260 83.18 13.53 -39.05
N THR A 261 81.90 13.22 -39.23
CA THR A 261 81.12 13.66 -40.40
C THR A 261 80.45 15.00 -40.12
N TYR A 262 80.74 15.98 -40.97
CA TYR A 262 80.21 17.32 -40.95
C TYR A 262 79.28 17.54 -42.15
N TYR A 263 78.26 18.36 -41.96
CA TYR A 263 77.23 18.65 -42.94
C TYR A 263 77.30 20.12 -43.34
N ASN A 264 76.95 20.41 -44.60
CA ASN A 264 76.91 21.79 -45.11
C ASN A 264 75.92 22.69 -44.34
N GLY A 265 74.92 22.06 -43.69
CA GLY A 265 73.97 22.70 -42.79
C GLY A 265 72.92 21.71 -42.31
N CYS A 266 71.92 22.20 -41.57
CA CYS A 266 70.76 21.39 -41.19
C CYS A 266 69.66 21.50 -42.25
N GLY A 267 69.06 20.37 -42.59
CA GLY A 267 67.95 20.25 -43.51
C GLY A 267 66.60 20.64 -42.90
N SER A 268 65.53 20.06 -43.45
CA SER A 268 64.15 20.32 -43.06
C SER A 268 63.86 20.00 -41.59
N SER A 269 62.86 20.67 -41.02
CA SER A 269 62.34 20.37 -39.68
C SER A 269 61.86 18.92 -39.59
N LYS A 270 62.20 18.25 -38.50
CA LYS A 270 61.62 16.96 -38.05
C LYS A 270 60.30 17.14 -37.34
N CYS A 271 59.99 18.37 -36.90
CA CYS A 271 58.72 18.68 -36.25
C CYS A 271 57.61 18.85 -37.28
N SER A 272 56.49 18.19 -37.01
CA SER A 272 55.27 18.27 -37.82
C SER A 272 54.64 19.66 -37.72
N SER A 273 53.70 19.96 -38.63
CA SER A 273 52.91 21.20 -38.58
C SER A 273 52.22 21.34 -37.21
N GLY A 274 52.44 22.47 -36.52
CA GLY A 274 51.92 22.71 -35.16
C GLY A 274 52.84 22.26 -34.01
N GLN A 275 54.11 22.01 -34.28
CA GLN A 275 55.11 21.69 -33.25
C GLN A 275 56.27 22.69 -33.24
N THR A 276 56.82 22.96 -32.05
CA THR A 276 58.03 23.77 -31.85
C THR A 276 59.15 22.92 -31.28
N CYS A 277 60.39 23.18 -31.70
CA CYS A 277 61.54 22.45 -31.20
C CYS A 277 62.00 23.01 -29.85
N SER A 278 62.17 22.12 -28.87
CA SER A 278 62.78 22.43 -27.57
C SER A 278 63.91 21.43 -27.31
N ASN A 279 65.14 21.87 -27.55
CA ASN A 279 66.38 21.09 -27.34
C ASN A 279 66.32 19.66 -27.93
N GLY A 280 65.96 19.56 -29.21
CA GLY A 280 65.90 18.31 -29.96
C GLY A 280 64.64 17.47 -29.79
N THR A 281 63.66 17.96 -29.02
CA THR A 281 62.33 17.34 -28.91
C THR A 281 61.27 18.26 -29.51
N CYS A 282 60.44 17.71 -30.42
CA CYS A 282 59.29 18.43 -30.95
C CYS A 282 58.16 18.43 -29.91
N LYS A 283 57.64 19.61 -29.58
CA LYS A 283 56.54 19.82 -28.64
C LYS A 283 55.35 20.44 -29.36
N ASP A 284 54.16 19.95 -29.05
CA ASP A 284 52.91 20.50 -29.61
C ASP A 284 52.72 21.95 -29.17
N THR A 285 52.36 22.82 -30.10
CA THR A 285 51.85 24.15 -29.78
C THR A 285 50.37 24.03 -29.48
N CYS A 286 50.00 24.12 -28.21
CA CYS A 286 48.60 24.14 -27.81
C CYS A 286 47.99 25.52 -28.08
N VAL A 287 46.72 25.56 -28.46
CA VAL A 287 45.95 26.81 -28.44
C VAL A 287 45.96 27.45 -27.05
N SER A 288 45.66 28.76 -26.95
CA SER A 288 45.60 29.45 -25.65
C SER A 288 44.62 28.74 -24.69
N GLY A 289 45.14 28.26 -23.56
CA GLY A 289 44.38 27.47 -22.57
C GLY A 289 44.23 25.97 -22.87
N GLY A 290 44.88 25.46 -23.93
CA GLY A 290 44.90 24.05 -24.28
C GLY A 290 45.98 23.26 -23.52
N SER A 291 45.67 22.03 -23.12
CA SER A 291 46.61 21.12 -22.44
C SER A 291 46.68 19.76 -23.14
N SER A 292 47.88 19.21 -23.28
CA SER A 292 48.11 17.86 -23.82
C SER A 292 47.64 16.74 -22.87
N SER A 293 47.39 17.07 -21.60
CA SER A 293 46.79 16.18 -20.62
C SER A 293 45.26 16.28 -20.55
N CYS A 294 44.65 17.16 -21.37
CA CYS A 294 43.19 17.30 -21.39
C CYS A 294 42.54 16.02 -21.90
N SER A 295 41.68 15.45 -21.09
CA SER A 295 40.97 14.20 -21.36
C SER A 295 39.53 14.30 -20.86
N GLY A 296 38.65 13.50 -21.44
CA GLY A 296 37.21 13.53 -21.17
C GLY A 296 36.41 13.29 -22.44
N GLN A 297 35.09 13.32 -22.33
CA GLN A 297 34.21 13.15 -23.48
C GLN A 297 34.05 14.47 -24.25
N THR A 298 33.93 14.40 -25.57
CA THR A 298 33.75 15.58 -26.43
C THR A 298 32.30 16.04 -26.53
N SER A 299 31.35 15.20 -26.13
CA SER A 299 29.92 15.53 -26.03
C SER A 299 29.56 16.08 -24.64
N SER A 300 28.59 16.98 -24.58
CA SER A 300 28.03 17.48 -23.31
C SER A 300 27.51 16.33 -22.43
N CYS A 301 27.51 16.53 -21.11
CA CYS A 301 26.99 15.53 -20.17
C CYS A 301 25.51 15.24 -20.44
N SER A 302 25.12 13.96 -20.37
CA SER A 302 23.73 13.55 -20.59
C SER A 302 22.79 14.10 -19.50
N SER A 303 21.47 14.03 -19.74
CA SER A 303 20.46 14.46 -18.77
C SER A 303 20.53 13.76 -17.42
N SER A 304 21.14 12.57 -17.35
CA SER A 304 21.37 11.77 -16.15
C SER A 304 22.70 12.06 -15.44
N GLN A 305 23.49 13.00 -15.94
CA GLN A 305 24.82 13.34 -15.44
C GLN A 305 24.92 14.81 -15.04
N VAL A 306 25.96 15.13 -14.27
CA VAL A 306 26.35 16.50 -13.89
C VAL A 306 27.77 16.75 -14.39
N GLN A 307 28.00 17.89 -15.05
CA GLN A 307 29.33 18.33 -15.43
C GLN A 307 30.11 18.77 -14.20
N THR A 308 31.28 18.17 -13.98
CA THR A 308 32.17 18.51 -12.85
C THR A 308 33.31 19.43 -13.26
N SER A 309 33.78 19.31 -14.50
CA SER A 309 34.81 20.20 -15.06
C SER A 309 34.83 20.11 -16.60
N SER A 310 35.59 21.00 -17.23
CA SER A 310 35.92 20.93 -18.65
C SER A 310 37.31 21.50 -18.93
N CYS A 311 38.00 20.97 -19.93
CA CYS A 311 39.28 21.47 -20.41
C CYS A 311 39.30 21.56 -21.94
N LYS A 312 40.28 22.28 -22.51
CA LYS A 312 40.56 22.26 -23.95
C LYS A 312 41.83 21.47 -24.22
N ASP A 313 41.81 20.65 -25.26
CA ASP A 313 43.02 20.00 -25.76
C ASP A 313 43.87 20.98 -26.59
N CYS A 314 45.03 20.54 -27.06
CA CYS A 314 45.94 21.38 -27.85
C CYS A 314 45.38 21.75 -29.23
N SER A 315 44.36 21.03 -29.73
CA SER A 315 43.64 21.36 -30.96
C SER A 315 42.52 22.40 -30.74
N GLY A 316 42.18 22.69 -29.48
CA GLY A 316 41.09 23.59 -29.09
C GLY A 316 39.74 22.91 -28.89
N THR A 317 39.70 21.58 -28.98
CA THR A 317 38.50 20.78 -28.71
C THR A 317 38.24 20.76 -27.21
N THR A 318 36.99 21.00 -26.81
CA THR A 318 36.60 21.00 -25.39
C THR A 318 36.20 19.59 -24.95
N HIS A 319 36.79 19.11 -23.86
CA HIS A 319 36.46 17.85 -23.21
C HIS A 319 35.76 18.10 -21.88
N TYR A 320 34.68 17.35 -21.63
CA TYR A 320 33.87 17.43 -20.43
C TYR A 320 34.16 16.25 -19.51
N THR A 321 34.25 16.52 -18.22
CA THR A 321 34.22 15.49 -17.18
C THR A 321 32.85 15.48 -16.53
N CYS A 322 32.21 14.31 -16.51
CA CYS A 322 30.85 14.14 -16.01
C CYS A 322 30.83 13.10 -14.88
N ARG A 323 29.98 13.31 -13.89
CA ARG A 323 29.60 12.27 -12.92
C ARG A 323 28.12 11.92 -13.06
N ALA A 324 27.72 10.74 -12.61
CA ALA A 324 26.30 10.40 -12.48
C ALA A 324 25.60 11.31 -11.45
N LYS A 325 24.34 11.67 -11.72
CA LYS A 325 23.46 12.32 -10.72
C LYS A 325 23.17 11.35 -9.59
N THR A 326 23.20 11.85 -8.35
CA THR A 326 22.72 11.12 -7.17
C THR A 326 21.21 10.88 -7.25
N CYS A 327 20.68 9.92 -6.48
CA CYS A 327 19.23 9.68 -6.45
C CYS A 327 18.45 10.93 -6.02
N ALA A 328 18.98 11.69 -5.05
CA ALA A 328 18.38 12.94 -4.60
C ALA A 328 18.31 14.01 -5.71
N GLU A 329 19.39 14.17 -6.49
CA GLU A 329 19.42 15.08 -7.66
C GLU A 329 18.45 14.64 -8.79
N GLN A 330 17.99 13.39 -8.75
CA GLN A 330 16.97 12.84 -9.65
C GLN A 330 15.55 12.85 -9.04
N GLY A 331 15.36 13.39 -7.83
CA GLY A 331 14.08 13.36 -7.11
C GLY A 331 13.67 11.97 -6.62
N LYS A 332 14.63 11.05 -6.46
CA LYS A 332 14.47 9.64 -6.07
C LYS A 332 15.15 9.38 -4.73
N LYS A 333 14.78 8.29 -4.05
CA LYS A 333 15.44 7.85 -2.81
C LYS A 333 16.52 6.80 -3.14
N ASP A 334 17.67 6.91 -2.46
CA ASP A 334 18.66 5.83 -2.48
C ASP A 334 18.16 4.67 -1.60
N CYS A 335 18.17 3.47 -2.17
CA CYS A 335 17.84 2.22 -1.48
C CYS A 335 18.93 1.21 -1.81
N ASN A 336 19.89 1.02 -0.88
CA ASN A 336 21.04 0.13 -1.04
C ASN A 336 21.78 0.32 -2.39
N GLY A 337 22.04 1.56 -2.80
CA GLY A 337 22.77 1.89 -4.03
C GLY A 337 21.93 1.87 -5.31
N SER A 338 20.60 1.68 -5.22
CA SER A 338 19.66 1.81 -6.34
C SER A 338 18.71 2.98 -6.14
N CYS A 339 18.52 3.80 -7.19
CA CYS A 339 17.58 4.92 -7.16
C CYS A 339 16.16 4.47 -7.48
N ILE A 340 15.27 4.54 -6.49
CA ILE A 340 13.86 4.16 -6.66
C ILE A 340 12.91 5.35 -6.48
N ASN A 341 11.72 5.24 -7.06
CA ASN A 341 10.63 6.17 -6.75
C ASN A 341 10.25 6.01 -5.27
N THR A 342 9.75 7.08 -4.65
CA THR A 342 9.64 7.26 -3.19
C THR A 342 8.83 6.17 -2.44
N SER A 343 8.17 5.24 -3.13
CA SER A 343 7.17 4.31 -2.59
C SER A 343 7.60 2.84 -2.38
N GLU A 344 8.83 2.38 -2.71
CA GLU A 344 9.09 0.91 -2.82
C GLU A 344 10.42 0.37 -2.23
N CYS A 345 11.03 1.00 -1.22
CA CYS A 345 12.29 0.47 -0.66
C CYS A 345 12.05 -0.66 0.35
N CYS A 346 11.87 -1.91 -0.10
CA CYS A 346 11.95 -3.10 0.75
C CYS A 346 12.34 -4.35 -0.07
N GLY A 347 13.58 -4.38 -0.54
CA GLY A 347 14.20 -5.51 -1.24
C GLY A 347 14.67 -6.64 -0.31
N GLY A 348 13.78 -7.13 0.56
CA GLY A 348 14.04 -8.23 1.49
C GLY A 348 14.34 -7.77 2.92
N CYS A 349 13.40 -8.03 3.84
CA CYS A 349 13.60 -7.85 5.28
C CYS A 349 14.11 -9.16 5.91
N SER A 350 14.89 -9.06 6.98
CA SER A 350 15.37 -10.21 7.76
C SER A 350 14.20 -11.08 8.26
N SER A 351 14.44 -12.38 8.48
CA SER A 351 13.42 -13.30 9.00
C SER A 351 12.80 -12.74 10.29
N GLY A 352 11.49 -12.51 10.28
CA GLY A 352 10.78 -11.86 11.39
C GLY A 352 10.65 -10.33 11.25
N GLN A 353 10.78 -9.76 10.05
CA GLN A 353 10.48 -8.35 9.76
C GLN A 353 9.53 -8.18 8.56
N LYS A 354 8.64 -7.18 8.62
CA LYS A 354 7.75 -6.77 7.51
C LYS A 354 8.05 -5.34 7.08
N CYS A 355 7.82 -5.04 5.80
CA CYS A 355 7.96 -3.70 5.27
C CYS A 355 6.75 -2.83 5.63
N GLU A 356 6.97 -1.70 6.29
CA GLU A 356 5.93 -0.69 6.52
C GLU A 356 6.52 0.71 6.31
N ASN A 357 5.94 1.50 5.41
CA ASN A 357 6.41 2.85 5.03
C ASN A 357 7.89 2.92 4.58
N GLY A 358 8.39 1.87 3.91
CA GLY A 358 9.76 1.84 3.40
C GLY A 358 10.83 1.59 4.48
N SER A 359 10.42 1.07 5.64
CA SER A 359 11.31 0.58 6.71
C SER A 359 10.94 -0.86 7.08
N CYS A 360 11.94 -1.72 7.28
CA CYS A 360 11.73 -3.05 7.85
C CYS A 360 11.46 -2.93 9.35
N ILE A 361 10.25 -3.31 9.77
CA ILE A 361 9.85 -3.35 11.18
C ILE A 361 9.73 -4.80 11.64
N THR A 362 10.01 -5.07 12.92
CA THR A 362 9.87 -6.42 13.50
C THR A 362 8.44 -6.92 13.34
N SER A 363 8.25 -7.98 12.56
CA SER A 363 6.98 -8.68 12.44
C SER A 363 6.79 -9.47 13.71
N CYS A 364 6.00 -8.92 14.61
CA CYS A 364 5.59 -9.62 15.79
C CYS A 364 4.69 -10.80 15.40
N SER A 365 5.06 -12.00 15.87
CA SER A 365 4.42 -13.28 15.60
C SER A 365 3.29 -13.60 16.58
N LEU A 366 2.96 -12.68 17.50
CA LEU A 366 1.82 -12.84 18.39
C LEU A 366 0.52 -12.62 17.61
N PRO A 367 -0.54 -13.41 17.89
CA PRO A 367 -1.82 -13.26 17.22
C PRO A 367 -2.43 -11.89 17.53
N VAL A 368 -3.12 -11.31 16.55
CA VAL A 368 -3.85 -10.04 16.74
C VAL A 368 -4.97 -10.26 17.74
N CYS A 369 -4.99 -9.46 18.82
CA CYS A 369 -6.07 -9.50 19.79
C CYS A 369 -7.34 -8.93 19.19
N LYS A 370 -8.29 -9.83 18.88
CA LYS A 370 -9.60 -9.49 18.36
C LYS A 370 -10.67 -10.23 19.15
N ASP A 371 -11.78 -9.54 19.40
CA ASP A 371 -12.98 -10.13 19.99
C ASP A 371 -13.44 -11.35 19.20
N LYS A 372 -13.62 -12.48 19.89
CA LYS A 372 -14.15 -13.72 19.32
C LYS A 372 -15.65 -13.63 19.07
N VAL A 373 -16.34 -12.81 19.85
CA VAL A 373 -17.75 -12.47 19.70
C VAL A 373 -17.92 -10.96 19.72
N THR A 374 -18.50 -10.42 18.66
CA THR A 374 -18.78 -8.99 18.51
C THR A 374 -20.24 -8.64 18.81
N SER A 375 -21.06 -9.65 19.09
CA SER A 375 -22.47 -9.51 19.42
C SER A 375 -22.89 -10.56 20.45
N LYS A 376 -23.94 -10.23 21.20
CA LYS A 376 -24.57 -11.11 22.18
C LYS A 376 -26.09 -10.90 22.17
N PRO A 377 -26.91 -11.90 22.53
CA PRO A 377 -28.35 -11.76 22.59
C PRO A 377 -28.81 -10.82 23.72
N ALA A 378 -30.08 -10.42 23.71
CA ALA A 378 -30.69 -9.70 24.84
C ALA A 378 -30.58 -10.53 26.14
N ASN A 379 -30.55 -9.87 27.30
CA ASN A 379 -30.45 -10.51 28.62
C ASN A 379 -29.18 -11.36 28.83
N SER A 380 -28.05 -10.93 28.25
CA SER A 380 -26.74 -11.55 28.42
C SER A 380 -25.65 -10.52 28.73
N TYR A 381 -24.47 -10.95 29.15
CA TYR A 381 -23.25 -10.15 29.30
C TYR A 381 -22.07 -10.84 28.61
N TYR A 382 -21.07 -10.07 28.19
CA TYR A 382 -19.85 -10.63 27.59
C TYR A 382 -18.99 -11.31 28.65
N THR A 383 -18.46 -12.49 28.30
CA THR A 383 -17.33 -13.07 29.04
C THR A 383 -16.05 -12.66 28.36
N THR A 384 -15.04 -12.29 29.15
CA THR A 384 -13.76 -11.80 28.63
C THR A 384 -12.63 -12.80 28.86
N SER A 385 -11.56 -12.67 28.08
CA SER A 385 -10.29 -13.37 28.30
C SER A 385 -9.13 -12.43 28.03
N SER A 386 -7.99 -12.67 28.67
CA SER A 386 -6.75 -11.99 28.31
C SER A 386 -6.22 -12.48 26.96
N CYS A 387 -5.75 -11.55 26.15
CA CYS A 387 -5.03 -11.81 24.92
C CYS A 387 -3.79 -10.91 24.91
N THR A 388 -2.64 -11.45 24.55
CA THR A 388 -1.42 -10.65 24.43
C THR A 388 -1.01 -10.58 22.98
N ASP A 389 -0.98 -9.36 22.45
CA ASP A 389 -0.43 -9.07 21.14
C ASP A 389 0.83 -8.19 21.28
N CYS A 390 1.29 -7.72 20.14
CA CYS A 390 2.51 -6.94 19.97
C CYS A 390 2.48 -5.57 20.64
N SER A 391 1.29 -5.10 21.01
CA SER A 391 1.05 -3.81 21.68
C SER A 391 0.79 -3.96 23.19
N GLY A 392 0.72 -5.20 23.69
CA GLY A 392 0.56 -5.49 25.11
C GLY A 392 -0.55 -6.51 25.40
N SER A 393 -0.91 -6.61 26.68
CA SER A 393 -2.00 -7.48 27.14
C SER A 393 -3.33 -6.72 27.09
N HIS A 394 -4.27 -7.26 26.34
CA HIS A 394 -5.61 -6.73 26.10
C HIS A 394 -6.66 -7.68 26.67
N THR A 395 -7.84 -7.13 26.95
CA THR A 395 -9.02 -7.91 27.32
C THR A 395 -9.93 -8.03 26.11
N ILE A 396 -10.19 -9.24 25.64
CA ILE A 396 -11.07 -9.51 24.49
C ILE A 396 -12.36 -10.20 24.92
N ASN A 397 -13.45 -9.96 24.19
CA ASN A 397 -14.71 -10.69 24.36
C ASN A 397 -14.56 -12.12 23.83
N SER A 398 -14.53 -13.09 24.74
CA SER A 398 -14.30 -14.50 24.44
C SER A 398 -15.60 -15.29 24.27
N GLY A 399 -16.71 -14.76 24.76
CA GLY A 399 -18.03 -15.38 24.71
C GLY A 399 -19.09 -14.47 25.34
N TRP A 400 -20.25 -15.03 25.65
CA TRP A 400 -21.31 -14.37 26.41
C TRP A 400 -22.00 -15.38 27.33
N ARG A 401 -22.64 -14.88 28.39
CA ARG A 401 -23.44 -15.66 29.34
C ARG A 401 -24.74 -14.94 29.63
N CYS A 402 -25.79 -15.69 29.96
CA CYS A 402 -27.07 -15.11 30.33
C CYS A 402 -27.01 -14.39 31.68
N ASN A 403 -27.76 -13.30 31.78
CA ASN A 403 -27.93 -12.57 33.03
C ASN A 403 -28.64 -13.47 34.06
N ILE A 404 -28.50 -13.12 35.34
CA ILE A 404 -29.19 -13.82 36.44
C ILE A 404 -30.71 -13.82 36.15
N GLY A 405 -31.34 -15.00 36.27
CA GLY A 405 -32.75 -15.21 35.93
C GLY A 405 -33.03 -15.62 34.48
N TYR A 406 -31.99 -15.83 33.67
CA TYR A 406 -32.09 -16.29 32.29
C TYR A 406 -31.21 -17.53 32.04
N THR A 407 -31.71 -18.50 31.29
CA THR A 407 -30.98 -19.70 30.86
C THR A 407 -30.72 -19.67 29.36
N GLN A 408 -29.58 -20.24 28.95
CA GLN A 408 -29.23 -20.33 27.54
C GLN A 408 -30.13 -21.34 26.82
N SER A 409 -30.85 -20.89 25.81
CA SER A 409 -31.60 -21.74 24.88
C SER A 409 -31.12 -21.44 23.46
N GLY A 410 -30.28 -22.34 22.94
CA GLY A 410 -29.55 -22.12 21.69
C GLY A 410 -28.69 -20.86 21.73
N ASN A 411 -28.95 -19.94 20.79
CA ASN A 411 -28.23 -18.66 20.66
C ASN A 411 -28.94 -17.50 21.38
N THR A 412 -29.88 -17.79 22.29
CA THR A 412 -30.66 -16.78 23.02
C THR A 412 -30.64 -17.03 24.52
N CYS A 413 -30.88 -15.97 25.29
CA CYS A 413 -31.15 -16.06 26.72
C CYS A 413 -32.65 -15.93 26.95
N VAL A 414 -33.28 -17.04 27.34
CA VAL A 414 -34.70 -17.07 27.71
C VAL A 414 -34.81 -16.99 29.23
N ALA A 415 -35.92 -16.48 29.76
CA ALA A 415 -36.15 -16.48 31.19
C ALA A 415 -35.99 -17.91 31.73
N ALA A 416 -35.25 -18.07 32.82
CA ALA A 416 -35.01 -19.37 33.43
C ALA A 416 -36.36 -19.95 33.83
N SER A 417 -36.82 -20.99 33.11
CA SER A 417 -38.05 -21.70 33.44
C SER A 417 -37.88 -22.33 34.82
N GLN A 418 -38.92 -22.23 35.64
CA GLN A 418 -38.95 -22.92 36.93
C GLN A 418 -39.33 -24.40 36.81
N CYS A 419 -39.55 -24.87 35.58
CA CYS A 419 -40.06 -26.20 35.27
C CYS A 419 -39.04 -27.01 34.46
N GLN A 420 -38.84 -28.28 34.81
CA GLN A 420 -37.96 -29.16 34.02
C GLN A 420 -38.65 -29.64 32.73
N PRO A 421 -37.92 -29.78 31.61
CA PRO A 421 -38.45 -30.41 30.40
C PRO A 421 -39.02 -31.80 30.70
N PRO A 422 -40.16 -32.20 30.12
CA PRO A 422 -40.88 -31.61 28.99
C PRO A 422 -41.97 -30.59 29.35
N LEU A 423 -41.96 -30.05 30.58
CA LEU A 423 -42.95 -29.10 31.06
C LEU A 423 -42.57 -27.65 30.67
N HIS A 424 -43.56 -26.76 30.62
CA HIS A 424 -43.38 -25.33 30.39
C HIS A 424 -44.10 -24.51 31.46
N ASP A 425 -43.66 -23.26 31.63
CA ASP A 425 -44.22 -22.32 32.60
C ASP A 425 -45.55 -21.77 32.09
N LEU A 426 -46.62 -21.92 32.88
CA LEU A 426 -47.93 -21.29 32.66
C LEU A 426 -48.29 -20.43 33.87
N THR A 427 -48.44 -19.11 33.67
CA THR A 427 -48.80 -18.19 34.76
C THR A 427 -50.31 -18.00 34.84
N CYS A 428 -50.92 -18.47 35.93
CA CYS A 428 -52.36 -18.35 36.19
C CYS A 428 -52.60 -17.66 37.53
N ASN A 429 -53.41 -16.59 37.52
CA ASN A 429 -53.70 -15.77 38.71
C ASN A 429 -52.43 -15.34 39.48
N GLY A 430 -51.34 -15.05 38.76
CA GLY A 430 -50.07 -14.61 39.34
C GLY A 430 -49.22 -15.70 39.99
N ARG A 431 -49.58 -16.99 39.86
CA ARG A 431 -48.75 -18.14 40.24
C ARG A 431 -48.28 -18.89 38.99
N VAL A 432 -47.04 -19.34 39.01
CA VAL A 432 -46.43 -20.15 37.94
C VAL A 432 -46.75 -21.62 38.19
N TYR A 433 -47.18 -22.32 37.15
CA TYR A 433 -47.46 -23.76 37.14
C TYR A 433 -46.59 -24.44 36.08
N CYS A 434 -46.16 -25.67 36.35
CA CYS A 434 -45.45 -26.51 35.39
C CYS A 434 -46.44 -27.41 34.64
N CYS A 435 -46.63 -27.13 33.35
CA CYS A 435 -47.64 -27.79 32.51
C CYS A 435 -47.00 -28.58 31.35
N PRO A 436 -47.52 -29.77 30.99
CA PRO A 436 -47.07 -30.49 29.80
C PRO A 436 -47.50 -29.78 28.50
N SER A 437 -46.84 -30.12 27.39
CA SER A 437 -47.21 -29.60 26.06
C SER A 437 -48.67 -29.94 25.72
N GLY A 438 -49.43 -28.95 25.23
CA GLY A 438 -50.87 -29.08 24.96
C GLY A 438 -51.80 -28.47 26.01
N VAL A 439 -51.28 -27.85 27.07
CA VAL A 439 -52.05 -27.10 28.07
C VAL A 439 -51.55 -25.67 28.10
N TYR A 440 -52.24 -24.76 27.40
CA TYR A 440 -51.78 -23.36 27.23
C TYR A 440 -52.75 -22.33 27.83
N ASP A 441 -53.92 -22.77 28.29
CA ASP A 441 -54.93 -21.93 28.94
C ASP A 441 -55.08 -22.34 30.42
N CYS A 442 -55.19 -21.35 31.30
CA CYS A 442 -55.47 -21.54 32.72
C CYS A 442 -56.74 -22.36 32.98
N LYS A 443 -57.73 -22.31 32.09
CA LYS A 443 -58.95 -23.13 32.16
C LYS A 443 -58.69 -24.62 31.94
N GLU A 444 -57.69 -24.96 31.14
CA GLU A 444 -57.30 -26.34 30.87
C GLU A 444 -56.40 -26.91 31.98
N ALA A 445 -55.69 -26.04 32.68
CA ALA A 445 -54.86 -26.37 33.85
C ALA A 445 -55.69 -26.66 35.11
N THR A 446 -56.81 -25.95 35.31
CA THR A 446 -57.72 -26.14 36.44
C THR A 446 -58.94 -26.95 36.02
N GLY A 447 -58.92 -28.25 36.30
CA GLY A 447 -60.11 -29.10 36.19
C GLY A 447 -61.29 -28.49 36.97
N GLY A 448 -62.50 -28.59 36.41
CA GLY A 448 -63.71 -27.92 36.90
C GLY A 448 -64.01 -28.08 38.40
N THR A 449 -64.64 -27.05 38.95
CA THR A 449 -64.94 -26.84 40.37
C THR A 449 -65.89 -27.90 40.96
N GLY A 450 -65.42 -28.63 41.98
CA GLY A 450 -66.27 -29.34 42.94
C GLY A 450 -66.63 -28.48 44.17
N PRO A 451 -67.67 -28.84 44.94
CA PRO A 451 -68.11 -28.06 46.09
C PRO A 451 -67.13 -28.22 47.25
N GLY A 452 -66.60 -27.10 47.76
CA GLY A 452 -65.65 -27.06 48.88
C GLY A 452 -64.28 -26.42 48.59
N GLY A 453 -63.99 -26.05 47.34
CA GLY A 453 -62.86 -25.17 47.01
C GLY A 453 -61.44 -25.73 47.22
N ILE A 454 -61.29 -27.01 47.55
CA ILE A 454 -59.97 -27.66 47.61
C ILE A 454 -59.62 -28.17 46.20
N ILE A 455 -58.61 -27.56 45.60
CA ILE A 455 -58.10 -27.84 44.25
C ILE A 455 -57.11 -29.01 44.32
N MET A 456 -57.39 -30.11 43.62
CA MET A 456 -56.39 -31.14 43.30
C MET A 456 -55.87 -30.91 41.87
N PRO A 457 -54.56 -31.01 41.60
CA PRO A 457 -53.99 -30.73 40.29
C PRO A 457 -54.23 -31.91 39.34
N SER A 458 -55.00 -31.72 38.27
CA SER A 458 -55.21 -32.78 37.28
C SER A 458 -54.39 -32.64 36.00
N LYS A 459 -53.63 -31.56 35.77
CA LYS A 459 -52.71 -31.47 34.61
C LYS A 459 -51.40 -30.67 34.82
N CYS A 460 -51.30 -29.80 35.82
CA CYS A 460 -50.09 -29.00 36.06
C CYS A 460 -49.65 -29.03 37.53
N LEU A 461 -48.34 -28.95 37.77
CA LEU A 461 -47.74 -29.03 39.10
C LEU A 461 -47.50 -27.61 39.67
N THR A 462 -47.78 -27.41 40.96
CA THR A 462 -47.39 -26.19 41.70
C THR A 462 -46.02 -26.39 42.34
N ASP A 463 -45.20 -25.34 42.34
CA ASP A 463 -43.79 -25.17 42.77
C ASP A 463 -43.36 -25.69 44.17
N ALA A 464 -44.11 -26.59 44.81
CA ALA A 464 -43.82 -27.07 46.16
C ALA A 464 -43.28 -28.51 46.23
N THR A 465 -43.17 -29.25 45.12
CA THR A 465 -42.75 -30.66 45.18
C THR A 465 -41.91 -31.10 43.99
N THR A 466 -40.64 -30.73 43.95
CA THR A 466 -39.55 -31.68 43.60
C THR A 466 -38.19 -31.11 44.03
N PRO A 467 -37.33 -31.90 44.71
CA PRO A 467 -36.00 -31.45 45.15
C PRO A 467 -35.03 -31.39 43.98
N PHE A 468 -34.06 -30.48 44.10
CA PHE A 468 -32.84 -30.39 43.31
C PHE A 468 -32.27 -31.77 42.90
N GLY A 469 -32.07 -31.95 41.59
CA GLY A 469 -31.15 -32.91 41.01
C GLY A 469 -29.99 -32.16 40.36
#